data_AF-A0A522LKH3-F1
#
_entry.id   AF-A0A522LKH3-F1
#
_cell.length_a   1.000
_cell.length_b   1.000
_cell.length_c   1.000
_cell.angle_alpha   90.00
_cell.angle_beta   90.00
_cell.angle_gamma   90.00
#
_symmetry.space_group_name_H-M   'P 1'
#
loop_
_entity.id
_entity.type
_entity.pdbx_description
1 polymer ?
#
loop_
_entity_poly.entity_id
_entity_poly.type
_entity_poly.pdbx_seq_one_letter_code
_entity_poly.pdbx_strand_id
1 'polypeptide(L)'
;YFFKLIQRLRQLLPPWMPMVGLEGGRINIVPVDFVVDALDHISHQAAIAKKCFHLVDPQGYRVGDVLDIFSRAARAPRMNLFVNAALLGFIPRGVKKSLMALAPVRRIRNAVMKDLGLPEDMLTFVNYPTRFDCRDTLAALKGSGIACPHLKDYAWRLWDYWERHLDPDLHIDHSLRGTVGGKVVLVTGGSSGIGLAAAHKFADAGAITIICGRDQDKLDEACQEARAQGHEFVAYTADLADMADCDRFVQLLIDQHGGVDFLINNAGRSIRRAIEASYDRFHDYERTMQLNYFGCLRITMGLLPGMVARHKGHVVNISSIGVLTNAPRFSAYVASKSALDAWTRCASSEFADQGITFTTINMPLVRTPMIAPTNLYNNVPTLSPEEAADLVAQACIFKPVRVATRLGIAGQVLHALVPRVAQIAMNTSFRMFPDSSAAKGAKSDKGTKPQLSAEAVAMQQMMRGIHF
;
A
#
# COMPACT_ATOMS: atom_id res chain seq x y z
N TYR A 1 11.26 -16.14 13.52
CA TYR A 1 11.69 -15.30 12.37
C TYR A 1 10.82 -15.47 11.14
N PHE A 2 10.58 -16.69 10.64
CA PHE A 2 9.84 -16.87 9.38
C PHE A 2 8.32 -16.73 9.47
N PHE A 3 7.72 -16.72 10.67
CA PHE A 3 6.27 -16.73 10.79
C PHE A 3 5.62 -15.47 10.21
N LYS A 4 6.24 -14.29 10.40
CA LYS A 4 5.74 -13.05 9.82
C LYS A 4 5.78 -13.05 8.29
N LEU A 5 6.86 -13.58 7.71
CA LEU A 5 6.98 -13.79 6.27
C LEU A 5 5.85 -14.71 5.76
N ILE A 6 5.63 -15.85 6.41
CA ILE A 6 4.58 -16.81 6.04
C ILE A 6 3.19 -16.16 6.15
N GLN A 7 2.95 -15.35 7.18
CA GLN A 7 1.69 -14.63 7.37
C GLN A 7 1.46 -13.59 6.27
N ARG A 8 2.49 -12.80 5.92
CA ARG A 8 2.41 -11.84 4.80
C ARG A 8 2.17 -12.56 3.47
N LEU A 9 2.83 -13.70 3.22
CA LEU A 9 2.60 -14.51 2.02
C LEU A 9 1.16 -15.03 1.94
N ARG A 10 0.59 -15.48 3.07
CA ARG A 10 -0.83 -15.87 3.17
C ARG A 10 -1.79 -14.72 2.82
N GLN A 11 -1.46 -13.49 3.21
CA GLN A 11 -2.29 -12.31 2.93
C GLN A 11 -2.18 -11.84 1.48
N LEU A 12 -1.00 -11.97 0.87
CA LEU A 12 -0.72 -11.45 -0.46
C LEU A 12 -1.06 -12.44 -1.59
N LEU A 13 -0.94 -13.74 -1.34
CA LEU A 13 -0.97 -14.75 -2.39
C LEU A 13 -1.98 -15.87 -2.08
N PRO A 14 -2.71 -16.40 -3.08
CA PRO A 14 -3.61 -17.52 -2.89
C PRO A 14 -2.87 -18.80 -2.43
N PRO A 15 -3.47 -19.65 -1.57
CA PRO A 15 -2.82 -20.87 -1.06
C PRO A 15 -2.41 -21.89 -2.13
N TRP A 16 -3.04 -21.86 -3.30
CA TRP A 16 -2.74 -22.76 -4.42
C TRP A 16 -1.54 -22.32 -5.26
N MET A 17 -1.04 -21.09 -5.07
CA MET A 17 0.05 -20.55 -5.88
C MET A 17 1.39 -21.21 -5.52
N PRO A 18 2.11 -21.80 -6.49
CA PRO A 18 3.40 -22.43 -6.22
C PRO A 18 4.46 -21.36 -5.92
N MET A 19 5.17 -21.52 -4.81
CA MET A 19 6.28 -20.64 -4.42
C MET A 19 7.64 -21.30 -4.63
N VAL A 20 8.62 -20.47 -4.97
CA VAL A 20 10.02 -20.87 -5.04
C VAL A 20 10.65 -20.69 -3.65
N GLY A 21 10.97 -21.80 -3.00
CA GLY A 21 11.70 -21.86 -1.74
C GLY A 21 13.20 -21.94 -1.94
N LEU A 22 13.96 -21.64 -0.88
CA LEU A 22 15.38 -21.93 -0.81
C LEU A 22 15.57 -23.24 -0.05
N GLU A 23 16.33 -24.18 -0.64
CA GLU A 23 16.56 -25.49 -0.04
C GLU A 23 17.27 -25.35 1.32
N GLY A 24 18.21 -24.41 1.44
CA GLY A 24 18.82 -23.98 2.69
C GLY A 24 19.69 -25.04 3.41
N GLY A 25 20.38 -24.63 4.48
CA GLY A 25 21.13 -25.53 5.36
C GLY A 25 20.23 -26.41 6.23
N ARG A 26 20.81 -27.41 6.90
CA ARG A 26 20.07 -28.20 7.91
C ARG A 26 20.02 -27.45 9.23
N ILE A 27 18.84 -27.38 9.81
CA ILE A 27 18.58 -26.85 11.14
C ILE A 27 17.95 -27.94 12.01
N ASN A 28 18.16 -27.83 13.31
CA ASN A 28 17.59 -28.76 14.28
C ASN A 28 16.58 -28.03 15.16
N ILE A 29 15.37 -28.58 15.25
CA ILE A 29 14.26 -28.03 16.04
C ILE A 29 13.75 -29.17 16.91
N VAL A 30 13.76 -28.97 18.21
CA VAL A 30 13.44 -29.99 19.20
C VAL A 30 12.52 -29.38 20.26
N PRO A 31 11.41 -30.05 20.65
CA PRO A 31 10.59 -29.61 21.75
C PRO A 31 11.35 -29.66 23.07
N VAL A 32 11.11 -28.68 23.95
CA VAL A 32 11.70 -28.64 25.29
C VAL A 32 11.32 -29.89 26.10
N ASP A 33 10.09 -30.37 25.97
CA ASP A 33 9.60 -31.56 26.67
C ASP A 33 10.47 -32.79 26.38
N PHE A 34 10.78 -33.06 25.11
CA PHE A 34 11.69 -34.15 24.74
C PHE A 34 13.09 -33.97 25.35
N VAL A 35 13.61 -32.74 25.35
CA VAL A 35 14.93 -32.44 25.91
C VAL A 35 14.95 -32.73 27.41
N VAL A 36 13.90 -32.33 28.13
CA VAL A 36 13.76 -32.54 29.58
C VAL A 36 13.64 -34.03 29.89
N ASP A 37 12.73 -34.73 29.22
CA ASP A 37 12.52 -36.17 29.43
C ASP A 37 13.79 -36.97 29.14
N ALA A 38 14.47 -36.65 28.03
CA ALA A 38 15.72 -37.31 27.66
C ALA A 38 16.84 -37.03 28.66
N LEU A 39 16.95 -35.78 29.13
CA LEU A 39 17.95 -35.38 30.11
C LEU A 39 17.73 -36.09 31.45
N ASP A 40 16.49 -36.13 31.93
CA ASP A 40 16.13 -36.83 33.16
C ASP A 40 16.49 -38.32 33.05
N HIS A 41 16.03 -38.98 31.99
CA HIS A 41 16.28 -40.41 31.78
C HIS A 41 17.78 -40.76 31.70
N ILE A 42 18.55 -40.01 30.91
CA ILE A 42 19.99 -40.26 30.72
C ILE A 42 20.76 -40.01 32.03
N SER A 43 20.38 -39.00 32.81
CA SER A 43 21.08 -38.61 34.04
C SER A 43 21.06 -39.70 35.11
N HIS A 44 20.08 -40.60 35.08
CA HIS A 44 19.95 -41.71 36.02
C HIS A 44 20.75 -42.97 35.62
N GLN A 45 21.39 -42.98 34.45
CA GLN A 45 22.13 -44.14 33.95
C GLN A 45 23.63 -44.09 34.32
N ALA A 46 23.98 -44.66 35.47
CA ALA A 46 25.36 -44.68 35.98
C ALA A 46 26.36 -45.33 35.01
N ALA A 47 25.94 -46.33 34.21
CA ALA A 47 26.80 -47.06 33.28
C ALA A 47 27.32 -46.20 32.09
N ILE A 48 26.64 -45.09 31.79
CA ILE A 48 27.02 -44.18 30.71
C ILE A 48 27.44 -42.80 31.23
N ALA A 49 27.77 -42.70 32.52
CA ALA A 49 28.25 -41.47 33.14
C ALA A 49 29.49 -40.91 32.43
N LYS A 50 29.64 -39.58 32.47
CA LYS A 50 30.75 -38.81 31.85
C LYS A 50 30.82 -38.90 30.31
N LYS A 51 29.76 -39.33 29.63
CA LYS A 51 29.61 -39.23 28.18
C LYS A 51 28.89 -37.94 27.77
N CYS A 52 29.07 -37.53 26.51
CA CYS A 52 28.38 -36.40 25.91
C CYS A 52 27.22 -36.90 25.03
N PHE A 53 26.06 -36.25 25.12
CA PHE A 53 24.86 -36.60 24.36
C PHE A 53 24.32 -35.35 23.66
N HIS A 54 23.94 -35.50 22.40
CA HIS A 54 23.29 -34.44 21.63
C HIS A 54 21.79 -34.71 21.59
N LEU A 55 21.00 -33.86 22.26
CA LEU A 55 19.54 -33.95 22.31
C LEU A 55 18.95 -33.22 21.11
N VAL A 56 19.09 -33.85 19.94
CA VAL A 56 18.73 -33.29 18.63
C VAL A 56 17.71 -34.19 17.92
N ASP A 57 16.91 -33.62 17.03
CA ASP A 57 16.02 -34.38 16.15
C ASP A 57 16.88 -35.26 15.22
N PRO A 58 16.69 -36.60 15.21
CA PRO A 58 17.44 -37.53 14.36
C PRO A 58 17.18 -37.35 12.86
N GLN A 59 16.01 -36.83 12.47
CA GLN A 59 15.68 -36.53 11.09
C GLN A 59 16.42 -35.25 10.65
N GLY A 60 16.29 -34.20 11.46
CA GLY A 60 16.69 -32.84 11.12
C GLY A 60 15.91 -32.29 9.91
N TYR A 61 15.81 -30.97 9.81
CA TYR A 61 15.04 -30.34 8.73
C TYR A 61 15.93 -29.39 7.95
N ARG A 62 15.74 -29.32 6.63
CA ARG A 62 16.27 -28.18 5.88
C ARG A 62 15.41 -26.95 6.15
N VAL A 63 15.98 -25.76 5.99
CA VAL A 63 15.21 -24.50 6.12
C VAL A 63 13.97 -24.53 5.20
N GLY A 64 14.11 -25.05 3.97
CA GLY A 64 13.00 -25.23 3.05
C GLY A 64 11.88 -26.13 3.60
N ASP A 65 12.22 -27.25 4.23
CA ASP A 65 11.25 -28.18 4.82
C ASP A 65 10.47 -27.52 5.96
N VAL A 66 11.17 -26.77 6.82
CA VAL A 66 10.55 -26.04 7.93
C VAL A 66 9.58 -24.97 7.40
N LEU A 67 9.98 -24.24 6.36
CA LEU A 67 9.11 -23.27 5.70
C LEU A 67 7.87 -23.92 5.10
N ASP A 68 7.98 -25.07 4.45
CA ASP A 68 6.82 -25.79 3.90
C ASP A 68 5.87 -26.29 5.01
N ILE A 69 6.43 -26.89 6.08
CA ILE A 69 5.66 -27.36 7.24
C ILE A 69 4.85 -26.22 7.87
N PHE A 70 5.49 -25.08 8.13
CA PHE A 70 4.79 -23.92 8.71
C PHE A 70 3.87 -23.22 7.72
N SER A 71 4.19 -23.20 6.42
CA SER A 71 3.28 -22.67 5.39
C SER A 71 2.00 -23.50 5.32
N ARG A 72 2.11 -24.83 5.41
CA ARG A 72 0.96 -25.73 5.51
C ARG A 72 0.14 -25.47 6.78
N ALA A 73 0.81 -25.32 7.93
CA ALA A 73 0.15 -24.99 9.19
C ALA A 73 -0.62 -23.67 9.12
N ALA A 74 -0.03 -22.65 8.48
CA ALA A 74 -0.61 -21.33 8.29
C ALA A 74 -1.69 -21.26 7.20
N ARG A 75 -1.88 -22.31 6.40
CA ARG A 75 -2.64 -22.26 5.13
C ARG A 75 -2.10 -21.21 4.14
N ALA A 76 -0.80 -20.97 4.17
CA ALA A 76 -0.08 -20.12 3.24
C ALA A 76 0.28 -20.91 1.95
N PRO A 77 0.66 -20.22 0.86
CA PRO A 77 1.13 -20.87 -0.37
C PRO A 77 2.34 -21.77 -0.09
N ARG A 78 2.34 -22.97 -0.68
CA ARG A 78 3.40 -23.96 -0.45
C ARG A 78 4.65 -23.70 -1.28
N MET A 79 5.80 -24.07 -0.70
CA MET A 79 7.11 -23.95 -1.34
C MET A 79 7.35 -25.21 -2.19
N ASN A 80 6.86 -25.19 -3.44
CA ASN A 80 6.86 -26.38 -4.31
C ASN A 80 8.14 -26.51 -5.15
N LEU A 81 8.95 -25.45 -5.26
CA LEU A 81 10.17 -25.44 -6.06
C LEU A 81 11.34 -24.96 -5.20
N PHE A 82 12.30 -25.84 -4.90
CA PHE A 82 13.50 -25.44 -4.16
C PHE A 82 14.65 -25.15 -5.13
N VAL A 83 15.15 -23.92 -5.13
CA VAL A 83 16.38 -23.59 -5.85
C VAL A 83 17.55 -23.91 -4.94
N ASN A 84 18.42 -24.82 -5.39
CA ASN A 84 19.64 -25.14 -4.68
C ASN A 84 20.56 -23.90 -4.67
N ALA A 85 20.90 -23.39 -3.50
CA ALA A 85 21.79 -22.23 -3.34
C ALA A 85 23.19 -22.47 -3.97
N ALA A 86 23.59 -23.73 -4.18
CA ALA A 86 24.80 -24.11 -4.91
C ALA A 86 24.77 -23.68 -6.39
N LEU A 87 23.60 -23.48 -7.00
CA LEU A 87 23.46 -22.95 -8.36
C LEU A 87 23.94 -21.50 -8.49
N LEU A 88 24.07 -20.76 -7.38
CA LEU A 88 24.66 -19.42 -7.34
C LEU A 88 26.19 -19.44 -7.09
N GLY A 89 26.80 -20.63 -7.10
CA GLY A 89 28.23 -20.86 -6.83
C GLY A 89 29.18 -20.39 -7.93
N PHE A 90 28.67 -20.02 -9.11
CA PHE A 90 29.47 -19.51 -10.24
C PHE A 90 29.97 -18.07 -10.03
N ILE A 91 29.45 -17.34 -9.04
CA ILE A 91 29.88 -15.97 -8.75
C ILE A 91 31.09 -16.01 -7.81
N PRO A 92 32.26 -15.45 -8.18
CA PRO A 92 33.43 -15.41 -7.31
C PRO A 92 33.11 -14.75 -5.96
N ARG A 93 33.56 -15.35 -4.86
CA ARG A 93 33.25 -14.88 -3.48
C ARG A 93 33.63 -13.42 -3.25
N GLY A 94 34.74 -12.95 -3.84
CA GLY A 94 35.19 -11.55 -3.77
C GLY A 94 34.22 -10.58 -4.43
N VAL A 95 33.70 -10.92 -5.62
CA VAL A 95 32.73 -10.10 -6.37
C VAL A 95 31.40 -10.01 -5.62
N LYS A 96 30.91 -11.14 -5.08
CA LYS A 96 29.69 -11.16 -4.26
C LYS A 96 29.82 -10.30 -3.01
N LYS A 97 30.97 -10.35 -2.32
CA LYS A 97 31.23 -9.55 -1.12
C LYS A 97 31.28 -8.06 -1.44
N SER A 98 31.96 -7.66 -2.51
CA SER A 98 32.02 -6.26 -2.96
C SER A 98 30.66 -5.72 -3.38
N LEU A 99 29.88 -6.49 -4.14
CA LEU A 99 28.54 -6.09 -4.58
C LEU A 99 27.56 -5.95 -3.41
N MET A 100 27.61 -6.87 -2.44
CA MET A 100 26.80 -6.81 -1.22
C MET A 100 27.23 -5.72 -0.24
N ALA A 101 28.46 -5.20 -0.35
CA ALA A 101 28.96 -4.12 0.49
C ALA A 101 28.54 -2.72 0.00
N LEU A 102 28.11 -2.60 -1.26
CA LEU A 102 27.64 -1.34 -1.83
C LEU A 102 26.45 -0.78 -1.04
N ALA A 103 26.51 0.52 -0.68
CA ALA A 103 25.47 1.17 0.11
C ALA A 103 24.06 1.04 -0.51
N PRO A 104 23.85 1.18 -1.84
CA PRO A 104 22.54 0.95 -2.45
C PRO A 104 22.01 -0.46 -2.24
N VAL A 105 22.88 -1.47 -2.39
CA VAL A 105 22.51 -2.88 -2.21
C VAL A 105 22.17 -3.16 -0.75
N ARG A 106 22.94 -2.62 0.20
CA ARG A 106 22.63 -2.71 1.64
C ARG A 106 21.31 -2.03 1.98
N ARG A 107 21.01 -0.86 1.40
CA ARG A 107 19.72 -0.17 1.62
C ARG A 107 18.54 -0.98 1.08
N ILE A 108 18.63 -1.48 -0.15
CA ILE A 108 17.59 -2.33 -0.75
C ILE A 108 17.39 -3.59 0.09
N ARG A 109 18.48 -4.27 0.46
CA ARG A 109 18.45 -5.44 1.34
C ARG A 109 17.76 -5.11 2.65
N ASN A 110 18.14 -4.03 3.32
CA ASN A 110 17.60 -3.67 4.63
C ASN A 110 16.13 -3.25 4.54
N ALA A 111 15.73 -2.54 3.47
CA ALA A 111 14.34 -2.23 3.19
C ALA A 111 13.50 -3.50 2.97
N VAL A 112 13.98 -4.43 2.13
CA VAL A 112 13.30 -5.71 1.90
C VAL A 112 13.24 -6.55 3.17
N MET A 113 14.32 -6.64 3.95
CA MET A 113 14.34 -7.40 5.21
C MET A 113 13.38 -6.80 6.24
N LYS A 114 13.32 -5.46 6.36
CA LYS A 114 12.35 -4.76 7.21
C LYS A 114 10.92 -5.01 6.74
N ASP A 115 10.67 -4.91 5.43
CA ASP A 115 9.37 -5.20 4.80
C ASP A 115 8.99 -6.69 4.86
N LEU A 116 9.92 -7.61 5.11
CA LEU A 116 9.61 -9.02 5.32
C LEU A 116 9.62 -9.42 6.80
N GLY A 117 9.98 -8.50 7.70
CA GLY A 117 10.13 -8.76 9.14
C GLY A 117 11.25 -9.75 9.46
N LEU A 118 12.29 -9.83 8.62
CA LEU A 118 13.37 -10.81 8.73
C LEU A 118 14.62 -10.16 9.35
N PRO A 119 15.25 -10.75 10.39
CA PRO A 119 16.53 -10.27 10.91
C PRO A 119 17.67 -10.54 9.93
N GLU A 120 18.71 -9.69 9.93
CA GLU A 120 19.88 -9.84 9.04
C GLU A 120 20.58 -11.20 9.21
N ASP A 121 20.65 -11.71 10.45
CA ASP A 121 21.30 -12.98 10.78
C ASP A 121 20.61 -14.20 10.16
N MET A 122 19.36 -14.06 9.71
CA MET A 122 18.63 -15.17 9.07
C MET A 122 19.38 -15.72 7.84
N LEU A 123 20.05 -14.86 7.09
CA LEU A 123 20.77 -15.26 5.87
C LEU A 123 21.95 -16.20 6.16
N THR A 124 22.46 -16.25 7.39
CA THR A 124 23.52 -17.18 7.80
C THR A 124 23.04 -18.63 7.81
N PHE A 125 21.75 -18.86 8.08
CA PHE A 125 21.15 -20.21 8.12
C PHE A 125 20.90 -20.80 6.72
N VAL A 126 20.89 -19.96 5.68
CA VAL A 126 20.70 -20.42 4.29
C VAL A 126 21.83 -21.33 3.83
N ASN A 127 23.06 -21.13 4.31
CA ASN A 127 24.23 -21.97 4.00
C ASN A 127 24.87 -22.54 5.27
N TYR A 128 24.06 -23.09 6.19
CA TYR A 128 24.57 -23.69 7.43
C TYR A 128 25.16 -25.09 7.16
N PRO A 129 26.49 -25.30 7.34
CA PRO A 129 27.15 -26.55 6.94
C PRO A 129 27.05 -27.66 8.01
N THR A 130 26.47 -27.36 9.17
CA THR A 130 26.46 -28.26 10.33
C THR A 130 25.59 -29.49 10.10
N ARG A 131 26.11 -30.65 10.52
CA ARG A 131 25.37 -31.90 10.62
C ARG A 131 25.25 -32.28 12.09
N PHE A 132 24.05 -32.70 12.47
CA PHE A 132 23.73 -33.11 13.83
C PHE A 132 23.79 -34.63 13.92
N ASP A 133 24.40 -35.16 14.98
CA ASP A 133 24.52 -36.60 15.26
C ASP A 133 24.00 -36.88 16.68
N CYS A 134 23.07 -37.82 16.80
CA CYS A 134 22.46 -38.24 18.07
C CYS A 134 22.52 -39.75 18.31
N ARG A 135 23.43 -40.47 17.65
CA ARG A 135 23.51 -41.95 17.80
C ARG A 135 23.63 -42.40 19.25
N ASP A 136 24.48 -41.74 20.04
CA ASP A 136 24.66 -42.06 21.46
C ASP A 136 23.41 -41.75 22.30
N THR A 137 22.71 -40.66 21.98
CA THR A 137 21.43 -40.29 22.62
C THR A 137 20.37 -41.34 22.32
N LEU A 138 20.22 -41.75 21.06
CA LEU A 138 19.26 -42.79 20.67
C LEU A 138 19.56 -44.13 21.32
N ALA A 139 20.83 -44.48 21.48
CA ALA A 139 21.24 -45.68 22.19
C ALA A 139 20.86 -45.60 23.69
N ALA A 140 21.09 -44.45 24.33
CA ALA A 140 20.77 -44.23 25.74
C ALA A 140 19.26 -44.20 26.02
N LEU A 141 18.44 -43.72 25.08
CA LEU A 141 16.97 -43.67 25.23
C LEU A 141 16.28 -44.97 24.81
N LYS A 142 17.01 -45.97 24.31
CA LYS A 142 16.41 -47.20 23.77
C LYS A 142 15.60 -47.92 24.85
N GLY A 143 14.31 -48.13 24.58
CA GLY A 143 13.39 -48.82 25.50
C GLY A 143 12.72 -47.92 26.54
N SER A 144 13.06 -46.63 26.59
CA SER A 144 12.44 -45.67 27.52
C SER A 144 11.04 -45.18 27.07
N GLY A 145 10.71 -45.34 25.79
CA GLY A 145 9.51 -44.73 25.19
C GLY A 145 9.68 -43.24 24.83
N ILE A 146 10.80 -42.62 25.21
CA ILE A 146 11.10 -41.21 24.91
C ILE A 146 11.58 -41.09 23.47
N ALA A 147 10.87 -40.31 22.66
CA ALA A 147 11.21 -40.05 21.27
C ALA A 147 10.90 -38.59 20.89
N CYS A 148 11.73 -37.99 20.04
CA CYS A 148 11.48 -36.65 19.53
C CYS A 148 10.28 -36.71 18.55
N PRO A 149 9.18 -35.98 18.81
CA PRO A 149 8.04 -35.97 17.89
C PRO A 149 8.40 -35.22 16.61
N HIS A 150 7.75 -35.56 15.49
CA HIS A 150 7.99 -34.88 14.23
C HIS A 150 7.39 -33.48 14.24
N LEU A 151 8.14 -32.48 13.75
CA LEU A 151 7.72 -31.07 13.72
C LEU A 151 6.33 -30.86 13.08
N LYS A 152 6.04 -31.60 12.01
CA LYS A 152 4.77 -31.53 11.28
C LYS A 152 3.54 -31.81 12.16
N ASP A 153 3.70 -32.58 13.23
CA ASP A 153 2.58 -33.03 14.07
C ASP A 153 2.14 -31.93 15.07
N TYR A 154 3.04 -31.01 15.43
CA TYR A 154 2.79 -29.92 16.38
C TYR A 154 3.00 -28.51 15.81
N ALA A 155 3.48 -28.36 14.56
CA ALA A 155 3.72 -27.06 13.93
C ALA A 155 2.49 -26.14 13.92
N TRP A 156 1.28 -26.71 13.77
CA TRP A 156 0.04 -25.93 13.79
C TRP A 156 -0.22 -25.27 15.15
N ARG A 157 0.12 -25.93 16.27
CA ARG A 157 -0.03 -25.36 17.62
C ARG A 157 0.92 -24.20 17.83
N LEU A 158 2.16 -24.33 17.34
CA LEU A 158 3.16 -23.26 17.41
C LEU A 158 2.75 -22.06 16.56
N TRP A 159 2.24 -22.30 15.35
CA TRP A 159 1.70 -21.24 14.49
C TRP A 159 0.53 -20.52 15.16
N ASP A 160 -0.45 -21.29 15.63
CA ASP A 160 -1.68 -20.80 16.26
C ASP A 160 -1.39 -19.97 17.52
N TYR A 161 -0.49 -20.45 18.37
CA TYR A 161 -0.04 -19.71 19.55
C TYR A 161 0.68 -18.42 19.17
N TRP A 162 1.59 -18.47 18.19
CA TRP A 162 2.29 -17.27 17.74
C TRP A 162 1.33 -16.25 17.15
N GLU A 163 0.41 -16.65 16.27
CA GLU A 163 -0.54 -15.75 15.60
C GLU A 163 -1.49 -15.05 16.61
N ARG A 164 -1.80 -15.70 17.73
CA ARG A 164 -2.68 -15.14 18.77
C ARG A 164 -1.97 -14.35 19.88
N HIS A 165 -0.70 -14.64 20.12
CA HIS A 165 -0.02 -14.13 21.32
C HIS A 165 1.33 -13.46 21.05
N LEU A 166 2.02 -13.81 19.96
CA LEU A 166 3.40 -13.39 19.70
C LEU A 166 3.60 -12.70 18.35
N ASP A 167 2.55 -12.48 17.56
CA ASP A 167 2.62 -11.65 16.37
C ASP A 167 2.93 -10.20 16.80
N PRO A 168 4.07 -9.63 16.37
CA PRO A 168 4.45 -8.25 16.74
C PRO A 168 3.39 -7.21 16.38
N ASP A 169 2.56 -7.49 15.38
CA ASP A 169 1.52 -6.54 14.92
C ASP A 169 0.25 -6.59 15.80
N LEU A 170 0.09 -7.57 16.71
CA LEU A 170 -1.08 -7.66 17.61
C LEU A 170 -1.26 -6.43 18.49
N HIS A 171 -0.16 -5.77 18.85
CA HIS A 171 -0.14 -4.64 19.78
C HIS A 171 0.06 -3.28 19.07
N ILE A 172 0.16 -3.28 17.73
CA ILE A 172 0.26 -2.04 16.97
C ILE A 172 -1.15 -1.51 16.74
N ASP A 173 -1.44 -0.32 17.28
CA ASP A 173 -2.71 0.35 17.04
C ASP A 173 -2.77 0.80 15.56
N HIS A 174 -3.48 0.02 14.75
CA HIS A 174 -3.79 0.32 13.36
C HIS A 174 -5.11 1.09 13.20
N SER A 175 -5.64 1.70 14.26
CA SER A 175 -6.79 2.59 14.16
C SER A 175 -6.38 3.95 13.58
N LEU A 176 -7.36 4.61 12.95
CA LEU A 176 -7.19 5.98 12.51
C LEU A 176 -6.92 6.89 13.73
N ARG A 177 -7.60 6.67 14.85
CA ARG A 177 -7.42 7.43 16.10
C ARG A 177 -5.99 7.34 16.64
N GLY A 178 -5.40 6.14 16.73
CA GLY A 178 -4.00 5.97 17.11
C GLY A 178 -3.02 6.65 16.13
N THR A 179 -3.42 6.74 14.86
CA THR A 179 -2.60 7.32 13.80
C THR A 179 -2.66 8.85 13.77
N VAL A 180 -3.83 9.48 13.92
CA VAL A 180 -4.01 10.94 13.71
C VAL A 180 -4.49 11.70 14.94
N GLY A 181 -4.88 11.02 16.02
CA GLY A 181 -5.37 11.68 17.24
C GLY A 181 -4.37 12.70 17.78
N GLY A 182 -4.84 13.93 18.03
CA GLY A 182 -4.03 15.07 18.48
C GLY A 182 -3.04 15.63 17.46
N LYS A 183 -3.05 15.16 16.21
CA LYS A 183 -2.15 15.61 15.14
C LYS A 183 -2.87 16.58 14.20
N VAL A 184 -2.11 17.45 13.55
CA VAL A 184 -2.66 18.42 12.59
C VAL A 184 -2.79 17.77 11.22
N VAL A 185 -4.02 17.66 10.73
CA VAL A 185 -4.36 17.07 9.42
C VAL A 185 -4.97 18.15 8.54
N LEU A 186 -4.29 18.51 7.45
CA LEU A 186 -4.83 19.43 6.45
C LEU A 186 -5.45 18.66 5.29
N VAL A 187 -6.72 18.91 5.01
CA VAL A 187 -7.43 18.39 3.84
C VAL A 187 -7.77 19.53 2.88
N THR A 188 -7.06 19.58 1.74
CA THR A 188 -7.35 20.59 0.71
C THR A 188 -8.61 20.23 -0.07
N GLY A 189 -9.46 21.21 -0.39
CA GLY A 189 -10.77 20.95 -0.99
C GLY A 189 -11.70 20.18 -0.04
N GLY A 190 -11.59 20.45 1.27
CA GLY A 190 -12.29 19.74 2.34
C GLY A 190 -13.77 20.12 2.51
N SER A 191 -14.31 21.04 1.69
CA SER A 191 -15.69 21.50 1.80
C SER A 191 -16.72 20.65 1.03
N SER A 192 -16.29 19.65 0.26
CA SER A 192 -17.21 18.75 -0.47
C SER A 192 -16.59 17.42 -0.87
N GLY A 193 -17.43 16.45 -1.23
CA GLY A 193 -17.04 15.18 -1.83
C GLY A 193 -16.08 14.36 -0.95
N ILE A 194 -15.02 13.81 -1.55
CA ILE A 194 -14.03 12.96 -0.86
C ILE A 194 -13.33 13.74 0.26
N GLY A 195 -12.99 15.02 0.02
CA GLY A 195 -12.30 15.84 1.00
C GLY A 195 -13.13 16.04 2.28
N LEU A 196 -14.42 16.33 2.12
CA LEU A 196 -15.35 16.46 3.25
C LEU A 196 -15.47 15.15 4.02
N ALA A 197 -15.78 14.04 3.33
CA ALA A 197 -15.90 12.74 3.96
C ALA A 197 -14.62 12.31 4.70
N ALA A 198 -13.44 12.61 4.15
CA ALA A 198 -12.16 12.37 4.82
C ALA A 198 -11.98 13.27 6.05
N ALA A 199 -12.33 14.56 5.96
CA ALA A 199 -12.26 15.48 7.09
C ALA A 199 -13.13 15.01 8.27
N HIS A 200 -14.36 14.55 8.01
CA HIS A 200 -15.22 13.95 9.04
C HIS A 200 -14.52 12.78 9.76
N LYS A 201 -13.90 11.85 9.02
CA LYS A 201 -13.18 10.72 9.61
C LYS A 201 -11.99 11.14 10.47
N PHE A 202 -11.24 12.16 10.04
CA PHE A 202 -10.09 12.65 10.81
C PHE A 202 -10.54 13.37 12.09
N ALA A 203 -11.58 14.18 12.03
CA ALA A 203 -12.12 14.87 13.19
C ALA A 203 -12.72 13.90 14.22
N ASP A 204 -13.49 12.89 13.76
CA ASP A 204 -14.00 11.80 14.59
C ASP A 204 -12.87 10.97 15.24
N ALA A 205 -11.76 10.79 14.54
CA ALA A 205 -10.54 10.17 15.06
C ALA A 205 -9.74 11.06 16.03
N GLY A 206 -10.21 12.26 16.35
CA GLY A 206 -9.61 13.20 17.30
C GLY A 206 -8.42 13.99 16.75
N ALA A 207 -8.30 14.11 15.43
CA ALA A 207 -7.29 14.98 14.80
C ALA A 207 -7.70 16.45 14.86
N ILE A 208 -6.71 17.34 14.89
CA ILE A 208 -6.91 18.77 14.62
C ILE A 208 -7.09 18.89 13.10
N THR A 209 -8.35 18.86 12.65
CA THR A 209 -8.71 18.76 11.24
C THR A 209 -8.88 20.14 10.63
N ILE A 210 -7.96 20.50 9.74
CA ILE A 210 -7.99 21.74 8.98
C ILE A 210 -8.53 21.47 7.58
N ILE A 211 -9.51 22.24 7.14
CA ILE A 211 -10.01 22.21 5.76
C ILE A 211 -9.76 23.54 5.06
N CYS A 212 -9.50 23.50 3.76
CA CYS A 212 -9.47 24.71 2.94
C CYS A 212 -10.25 24.57 1.64
N GLY A 213 -10.70 25.71 1.15
CA GLY A 213 -11.44 25.86 -0.10
C GLY A 213 -11.57 27.35 -0.43
N ARG A 214 -12.03 27.66 -1.63
CA ARG A 214 -12.17 29.05 -2.10
C ARG A 214 -13.54 29.68 -1.81
N ASP A 215 -14.46 28.90 -1.28
CA ASP A 215 -15.88 29.23 -1.15
C ASP A 215 -16.23 29.18 0.34
N GLN A 216 -16.33 30.36 0.96
CA GLN A 216 -16.51 30.48 2.41
C GLN A 216 -17.84 29.88 2.86
N ASP A 217 -18.92 30.07 2.10
CA ASP A 217 -20.25 29.56 2.45
C ASP A 217 -20.22 28.02 2.55
N LYS A 218 -19.56 27.34 1.61
CA LYS A 218 -19.40 25.87 1.66
C LYS A 218 -18.50 25.40 2.80
N LEU A 219 -17.50 26.19 3.17
CA LEU A 219 -16.67 25.88 4.33
C LEU A 219 -17.49 25.98 5.62
N ASP A 220 -18.34 27.01 5.72
CA ASP A 220 -19.21 27.20 6.87
C ASP A 220 -20.27 26.10 6.97
N GLU A 221 -20.88 25.69 5.85
CA GLU A 221 -21.77 24.52 5.78
C GLU A 221 -21.07 23.24 6.26
N ALA A 222 -19.84 22.98 5.77
CA ALA A 222 -19.06 21.82 6.22
C ALA A 222 -18.75 21.87 7.72
N CYS A 223 -18.43 23.04 8.27
CA CYS A 223 -18.21 23.21 9.70
C CYS A 223 -19.50 22.99 10.51
N GLN A 224 -20.66 23.41 9.99
CA GLN A 224 -21.95 23.14 10.62
C GLN A 224 -22.27 21.64 10.62
N GLU A 225 -22.02 20.95 9.51
CA GLU A 225 -22.19 19.50 9.41
C GLU A 225 -21.31 18.76 10.42
N ALA A 226 -20.03 19.17 10.56
CA ALA A 226 -19.12 18.62 11.55
C ALA A 226 -19.64 18.78 12.98
N ARG A 227 -20.07 19.99 13.35
CA ARG A 227 -20.61 20.27 14.69
C ARG A 227 -21.86 19.44 14.99
N ALA A 228 -22.73 19.24 14.00
CA ALA A 228 -23.90 18.39 14.14
C ALA A 228 -23.54 16.91 14.40
N GLN A 229 -22.35 16.47 13.98
CA GLN A 229 -21.81 15.13 14.22
C GLN A 229 -20.93 15.05 15.49
N GLY A 230 -20.80 16.13 16.26
CA GLY A 230 -20.09 16.16 17.55
C GLY A 230 -18.59 16.39 17.45
N HIS A 231 -18.09 16.88 16.33
CA HIS A 231 -16.67 17.24 16.15
C HIS A 231 -16.54 18.59 15.40
N GLU A 232 -15.31 19.07 15.20
CA GLU A 232 -15.07 20.41 14.64
C GLU A 232 -13.99 20.41 13.56
N PHE A 233 -14.15 21.32 12.61
CA PHE A 233 -13.13 21.65 11.61
C PHE A 233 -12.60 23.06 11.87
N VAL A 234 -11.31 23.26 11.58
CA VAL A 234 -10.73 24.59 11.39
C VAL A 234 -10.75 24.90 9.90
N ALA A 235 -11.57 25.87 9.48
CA ALA A 235 -11.70 26.22 8.08
C ALA A 235 -10.93 27.50 7.73
N TYR A 236 -10.22 27.47 6.60
CA TYR A 236 -9.58 28.64 6.02
C TYR A 236 -9.93 28.79 4.55
N THR A 237 -10.34 30.00 4.16
CA THR A 237 -10.48 30.33 2.74
C THR A 237 -9.10 30.50 2.11
N ALA A 238 -8.87 29.75 1.03
CA ALA A 238 -7.66 29.80 0.21
C ALA A 238 -7.97 29.33 -1.23
N ASP A 239 -7.59 30.12 -2.23
CA ASP A 239 -7.58 29.71 -3.63
C ASP A 239 -6.21 29.14 -4.00
N LEU A 240 -6.14 27.80 -4.05
CA LEU A 240 -4.90 27.10 -4.39
C LEU A 240 -4.47 27.27 -5.86
N ALA A 241 -5.27 27.95 -6.70
CA ALA A 241 -4.82 28.37 -8.03
C ALA A 241 -4.01 29.68 -8.00
N ASP A 242 -4.04 30.44 -6.90
CA ASP A 242 -3.26 31.66 -6.69
C ASP A 242 -2.01 31.35 -5.84
N MET A 243 -0.82 31.58 -6.39
CA MET A 243 0.43 31.27 -5.69
C MET A 243 0.70 32.20 -4.50
N ALA A 244 0.28 33.46 -4.57
CA ALA A 244 0.42 34.38 -3.45
C ALA A 244 -0.52 33.98 -2.31
N ASP A 245 -1.72 33.50 -2.64
CA ASP A 245 -2.66 33.01 -1.64
C ASP A 245 -2.20 31.68 -1.02
N CYS A 246 -1.59 30.79 -1.81
CA CYS A 246 -0.89 29.62 -1.29
C CYS A 246 0.20 29.98 -0.27
N ASP A 247 1.04 30.98 -0.57
CA ASP A 247 2.11 31.42 0.33
C ASP A 247 1.56 31.98 1.64
N ARG A 248 0.55 32.85 1.54
CA ARG A 248 -0.18 33.37 2.71
C ARG A 248 -0.76 32.23 3.54
N PHE A 249 -1.39 31.26 2.89
CA PHE A 249 -2.04 30.14 3.56
C PHE A 249 -1.01 29.23 4.27
N VAL A 250 0.12 28.93 3.62
CA VAL A 250 1.22 28.19 4.25
C VAL A 250 1.73 28.92 5.49
N GLN A 251 1.99 30.22 5.39
CA GLN A 251 2.48 31.00 6.53
C GLN A 251 1.48 30.98 7.70
N LEU A 252 0.19 31.13 7.39
CA LEU A 252 -0.88 31.05 8.37
C LEU A 252 -0.94 29.67 9.07
N LEU A 253 -0.75 28.57 8.33
CA LEU A 253 -0.69 27.22 8.92
C LEU A 253 0.52 27.05 9.85
N ILE A 254 1.66 27.64 9.48
CA ILE A 254 2.87 27.60 10.30
C ILE A 254 2.65 28.41 11.58
N ASP A 255 2.13 29.63 11.48
CA ASP A 255 1.97 30.54 12.61
C ASP A 255 0.92 30.06 13.60
N GLN A 256 -0.21 29.53 13.12
CA GLN A 256 -1.34 29.14 13.96
C GLN A 256 -1.26 27.70 14.47
N HIS A 257 -0.63 26.79 13.71
CA HIS A 257 -0.64 25.35 13.99
C HIS A 257 0.75 24.71 14.10
N GLY A 258 1.82 25.48 13.87
CA GLY A 258 3.20 24.95 13.81
C GLY A 258 3.48 24.11 12.56
N GLY A 259 2.60 24.20 11.55
CA GLY A 259 2.61 23.37 10.33
C GLY A 259 1.63 22.19 10.42
N VAL A 260 1.87 21.14 9.64
CA VAL A 260 0.97 19.96 9.58
C VAL A 260 1.74 18.65 9.76
N ASP A 261 1.08 17.64 10.33
CA ASP A 261 1.60 16.26 10.42
C ASP A 261 1.19 15.44 9.19
N PHE A 262 -0.04 15.64 8.73
CA PHE A 262 -0.62 14.98 7.55
C PHE A 262 -1.15 16.03 6.58
N LEU A 263 -0.71 15.95 5.32
CA LEU A 263 -1.22 16.77 4.22
C LEU A 263 -1.98 15.88 3.24
N ILE A 264 -3.28 16.12 3.08
CA ILE A 264 -4.12 15.43 2.11
C ILE A 264 -4.38 16.40 0.95
N ASN A 265 -3.59 16.26 -0.12
CA ASN A 265 -3.76 17.00 -1.35
C ASN A 265 -4.93 16.42 -2.15
N ASN A 266 -6.13 16.88 -1.84
CA ASN A 266 -7.38 16.46 -2.45
C ASN A 266 -7.96 17.52 -3.40
N ALA A 267 -7.70 18.80 -3.18
CA ALA A 267 -8.18 19.87 -4.04
C ALA A 267 -7.83 19.60 -5.51
N GLY A 268 -8.81 19.75 -6.38
CA GLY A 268 -8.59 19.53 -7.80
C GLY A 268 -9.81 19.83 -8.66
N ARG A 269 -9.57 19.80 -9.96
CA ARG A 269 -10.56 20.04 -11.00
C ARG A 269 -10.41 18.98 -12.08
N SER A 270 -11.52 18.40 -12.50
CA SER A 270 -11.59 17.48 -13.63
C SER A 270 -12.24 18.18 -14.82
N ILE A 271 -11.63 18.02 -16.00
CA ILE A 271 -12.20 18.47 -17.27
C ILE A 271 -12.27 17.25 -18.18
N ARG A 272 -13.49 16.90 -18.57
CA ARG A 272 -13.78 15.85 -19.56
C ARG A 272 -14.13 16.49 -20.89
N ARG A 273 -13.17 16.51 -21.82
CA ARG A 273 -13.29 17.11 -23.15
C ARG A 273 -12.33 16.40 -24.11
N ALA A 274 -12.80 16.02 -25.30
CA ALA A 274 -11.91 15.50 -26.34
C ALA A 274 -10.86 16.54 -26.75
N ILE A 275 -9.70 16.09 -27.22
CA ILE A 275 -8.64 16.98 -27.71
C ILE A 275 -9.14 17.83 -28.88
N GLU A 276 -9.87 17.22 -29.82
CA GLU A 276 -10.51 17.91 -30.96
C GLU A 276 -11.45 19.04 -30.50
N ALA A 277 -12.12 18.89 -29.36
CA ALA A 277 -13.02 19.88 -28.77
C ALA A 277 -12.29 20.88 -27.84
N SER A 278 -10.96 20.84 -27.81
CA SER A 278 -10.10 21.67 -26.95
C SER A 278 -9.11 22.55 -27.71
N TYR A 279 -9.12 22.54 -29.05
CA TYR A 279 -8.14 23.28 -29.86
C TYR A 279 -8.14 24.79 -29.60
N ASP A 280 -9.31 25.37 -29.36
CA ASP A 280 -9.53 26.79 -29.02
C ASP A 280 -9.63 27.05 -27.51
N ARG A 281 -9.32 26.04 -26.68
CA ARG A 281 -9.52 26.08 -25.22
C ARG A 281 -8.28 25.64 -24.44
N PHE A 282 -7.10 26.07 -24.86
CA PHE A 282 -5.85 25.69 -24.20
C PHE A 282 -5.82 26.06 -22.71
N HIS A 283 -6.50 27.13 -22.31
CA HIS A 283 -6.67 27.55 -20.91
C HIS A 283 -7.31 26.49 -20.01
N ASP A 284 -8.04 25.52 -20.57
CA ASP A 284 -8.55 24.37 -19.82
C ASP A 284 -7.37 23.52 -19.28
N TYR A 285 -6.25 23.40 -20.00
CA TYR A 285 -5.04 22.73 -19.53
C TYR A 285 -4.30 23.58 -18.49
N GLU A 286 -4.10 24.87 -18.75
CA GLU A 286 -3.38 25.79 -17.86
C GLU A 286 -4.02 25.83 -16.47
N ARG A 287 -5.33 26.08 -16.39
CA ARG A 287 -6.04 26.15 -15.09
C ARG A 287 -6.11 24.80 -14.37
N THR A 288 -6.08 23.69 -15.11
CA THR A 288 -6.07 22.34 -14.52
C THR A 288 -4.70 22.03 -13.93
N MET A 289 -3.62 22.37 -14.64
CA MET A 289 -2.26 22.32 -14.11
C MET A 289 -2.08 23.26 -12.92
N GLN A 290 -2.59 24.49 -13.00
CA GLN A 290 -2.47 25.48 -11.95
C GLN A 290 -3.00 24.98 -10.60
N LEU A 291 -4.19 24.38 -10.59
CA LEU A 291 -4.77 23.86 -9.36
C LEU A 291 -4.23 22.48 -8.98
N ASN A 292 -4.28 21.51 -9.92
CA ASN A 292 -4.02 20.10 -9.59
C ASN A 292 -2.53 19.79 -9.39
N TYR A 293 -1.64 20.63 -9.92
CA TYR A 293 -0.19 20.44 -9.85
C TYR A 293 0.48 21.61 -9.12
N PHE A 294 0.47 22.82 -9.67
CA PHE A 294 1.26 23.93 -9.10
C PHE A 294 0.79 24.33 -7.69
N GLY A 295 -0.52 24.47 -7.46
CA GLY A 295 -1.09 24.73 -6.13
C GLY A 295 -0.75 23.64 -5.12
N CYS A 296 -0.96 22.39 -5.51
CA CYS A 296 -0.59 21.22 -4.71
C CYS A 296 0.90 21.23 -4.32
N LEU A 297 1.79 21.48 -5.27
CA LEU A 297 3.23 21.58 -5.03
C LEU A 297 3.57 22.77 -4.13
N ARG A 298 2.95 23.94 -4.33
CA ARG A 298 3.24 25.14 -3.54
C ARG A 298 2.92 24.92 -2.06
N ILE A 299 1.76 24.34 -1.75
CA ILE A 299 1.38 23.98 -0.39
C ILE A 299 2.33 22.92 0.18
N THR A 300 2.60 21.85 -0.58
CA THR A 300 3.47 20.76 -0.12
C THR A 300 4.89 21.26 0.16
N MET A 301 5.50 21.98 -0.78
CA MET A 301 6.85 22.53 -0.64
C MET A 301 6.94 23.58 0.47
N GLY A 302 5.88 24.36 0.71
CA GLY A 302 5.83 25.31 1.82
C GLY A 302 5.81 24.63 3.20
N LEU A 303 5.17 23.46 3.31
CA LEU A 303 5.03 22.72 4.58
C LEU A 303 6.16 21.70 4.81
N LEU A 304 6.82 21.23 3.75
CA LEU A 304 7.89 20.22 3.82
C LEU A 304 9.07 20.59 4.74
N PRO A 305 9.61 21.84 4.72
CA PRO A 305 10.71 22.21 5.61
C PRO A 305 10.41 21.96 7.09
N GLY A 306 9.19 22.29 7.53
CA GLY A 306 8.73 22.05 8.90
C GLY A 306 8.60 20.56 9.22
N MET A 307 8.11 19.75 8.26
CA MET A 307 8.06 18.29 8.43
C MET A 307 9.47 17.69 8.55
N VAL A 308 10.41 18.14 7.70
CA VAL A 308 11.81 17.67 7.69
C VAL A 308 12.50 18.00 8.99
N ALA A 309 12.37 19.23 9.48
CA ALA A 309 12.95 19.66 10.76
C ALA A 309 12.47 18.79 11.94
N ARG A 310 11.24 18.26 11.87
CA ARG A 310 10.67 17.36 12.88
C ARG A 310 10.92 15.87 12.60
N HIS A 311 11.56 15.53 11.48
CA HIS A 311 11.70 14.17 10.98
C HIS A 311 10.38 13.38 10.94
N LYS A 312 9.27 14.07 10.68
CA LYS A 312 7.94 13.50 10.75
C LYS A 312 6.97 14.25 9.85
N GLY A 313 6.40 13.53 8.89
CA GLY A 313 5.33 14.03 8.05
C GLY A 313 4.79 12.96 7.11
N HIS A 314 3.55 13.11 6.70
CA HIS A 314 2.94 12.25 5.68
C HIS A 314 2.15 13.08 4.67
N VAL A 315 2.39 12.86 3.39
CA VAL A 315 1.68 13.53 2.29
C VAL A 315 0.90 12.49 1.50
N VAL A 316 -0.42 12.66 1.43
CA VAL A 316 -1.32 11.85 0.62
C VAL A 316 -1.78 12.67 -0.58
N ASN A 317 -1.43 12.21 -1.78
CA ASN A 317 -1.82 12.84 -3.03
C ASN A 317 -2.99 12.07 -3.66
N ILE A 318 -4.15 12.72 -3.77
CA ILE A 318 -5.31 12.15 -4.46
C ILE A 318 -5.11 12.30 -5.96
N SER A 319 -4.76 11.20 -6.60
CA SER A 319 -4.60 11.05 -8.03
C SER A 319 -5.83 10.39 -8.65
N SER A 320 -5.69 9.79 -9.83
CA SER A 320 -6.78 9.17 -10.58
C SER A 320 -6.35 7.83 -11.16
N ILE A 321 -7.28 6.88 -11.19
CA ILE A 321 -7.14 5.64 -11.95
C ILE A 321 -6.90 5.89 -13.45
N GLY A 322 -7.34 7.05 -13.96
CA GLY A 322 -7.10 7.49 -15.33
C GLY A 322 -5.62 7.68 -15.69
N VAL A 323 -4.74 7.87 -14.70
CA VAL A 323 -3.27 7.92 -14.88
C VAL A 323 -2.73 6.55 -15.28
N LEU A 324 -3.36 5.46 -14.82
CA LEU A 324 -2.92 4.10 -15.12
C LEU A 324 -3.47 3.59 -16.46
N THR A 325 -4.59 4.15 -16.91
CA THR A 325 -5.34 3.66 -18.09
C THR A 325 -5.35 4.64 -19.27
N ASN A 326 -4.80 5.85 -19.12
CA ASN A 326 -4.75 6.88 -20.16
C ASN A 326 -6.12 7.17 -20.80
N ALA A 327 -7.13 7.37 -19.95
CA ALA A 327 -8.52 7.51 -20.37
C ALA A 327 -8.72 8.66 -21.40
N PRO A 328 -9.26 8.36 -22.61
CA PRO A 328 -9.59 9.39 -23.60
C PRO A 328 -10.57 10.44 -23.05
N ARG A 329 -10.53 11.66 -23.63
CA ARG A 329 -11.31 12.84 -23.20
C ARG A 329 -10.89 13.43 -21.84
N PHE A 330 -9.85 12.92 -21.19
CA PHE A 330 -9.35 13.46 -19.94
C PHE A 330 -7.91 13.96 -20.05
N SER A 331 -7.44 14.34 -21.23
CA SER A 331 -6.04 14.73 -21.45
C SER A 331 -5.56 15.82 -20.49
N ALA A 332 -6.31 16.91 -20.32
CA ALA A 332 -5.96 17.97 -19.37
C ALA A 332 -5.90 17.47 -17.91
N TYR A 333 -6.88 16.66 -17.50
CA TYR A 333 -6.97 16.12 -16.14
C TYR A 333 -5.89 15.08 -15.86
N VAL A 334 -5.81 14.03 -16.69
CA VAL A 334 -4.83 12.95 -16.57
C VAL A 334 -3.41 13.48 -16.69
N ALA A 335 -3.11 14.43 -17.58
CA ALA A 335 -1.78 15.05 -17.63
C ALA A 335 -1.40 15.70 -16.30
N SER A 336 -2.31 16.47 -15.69
CA SER A 336 -2.05 17.12 -14.40
C SER A 336 -1.82 16.13 -13.25
N LYS A 337 -2.60 15.03 -13.21
CA LYS A 337 -2.44 13.99 -12.19
C LYS A 337 -1.20 13.13 -12.44
N SER A 338 -0.86 12.86 -13.70
CA SER A 338 0.40 12.20 -14.08
C SER A 338 1.62 13.02 -13.70
N ALA A 339 1.57 14.36 -13.85
CA ALA A 339 2.63 15.26 -13.40
C ALA A 339 2.81 15.18 -11.88
N LEU A 340 1.71 15.21 -11.11
CA LEU A 340 1.75 15.05 -9.66
C LEU A 340 2.30 13.68 -9.25
N ASP A 341 1.87 12.59 -9.90
CA ASP A 341 2.38 11.23 -9.64
C ASP A 341 3.89 11.14 -9.90
N ALA A 342 4.38 11.75 -10.98
CA ALA A 342 5.81 11.79 -11.30
C ALA A 342 6.61 12.55 -10.23
N TRP A 343 6.15 13.75 -9.86
CA TRP A 343 6.78 14.54 -8.80
C TRP A 343 6.78 13.78 -7.47
N THR A 344 5.67 13.12 -7.12
CA THR A 344 5.55 12.36 -5.86
C THR A 344 6.56 11.22 -5.79
N ARG A 345 6.85 10.53 -6.90
CA ARG A 345 7.87 9.46 -6.94
C ARG A 345 9.29 10.00 -6.72
N CYS A 346 9.60 11.18 -7.28
CA CYS A 346 10.87 11.86 -7.04
C CYS A 346 10.98 12.27 -5.56
N ALA A 347 9.99 13.02 -5.05
CA ALA A 347 9.97 13.46 -3.65
C ALA A 347 10.04 12.28 -2.67
N SER A 348 9.27 11.22 -2.89
CA SER A 348 9.32 10.03 -2.04
C SER A 348 10.70 9.38 -1.99
N SER A 349 11.50 9.50 -3.05
CA SER A 349 12.87 8.97 -3.09
C SER A 349 13.86 9.92 -2.41
N GLU A 350 13.68 11.23 -2.58
CA GLU A 350 14.54 12.28 -2.03
C GLU A 350 14.40 12.43 -0.51
N PHE A 351 13.21 12.18 0.04
CA PHE A 351 12.92 12.33 1.48
C PHE A 351 12.84 11.00 2.24
N ALA A 352 13.17 9.87 1.60
CA ALA A 352 13.03 8.53 2.19
C ALA A 352 13.81 8.33 3.51
N ASP A 353 14.89 9.08 3.70
CA ASP A 353 15.73 9.06 4.91
C ASP A 353 15.47 10.25 5.86
N GLN A 354 14.52 11.13 5.53
CA GLN A 354 14.20 12.33 6.32
C GLN A 354 12.95 12.16 7.19
N GLY A 355 12.37 10.96 7.26
CA GLY A 355 11.17 10.69 8.07
C GLY A 355 9.87 11.19 7.43
N ILE A 356 9.91 11.57 6.15
CA ILE A 356 8.73 12.00 5.38
C ILE A 356 8.30 10.87 4.46
N THR A 357 7.01 10.62 4.41
CA THR A 357 6.43 9.54 3.61
C THR A 357 5.37 10.11 2.68
N PHE A 358 5.25 9.52 1.50
CA PHE A 358 4.31 9.94 0.48
C PHE A 358 3.45 8.76 0.04
N THR A 359 2.15 8.99 -0.12
CA THR A 359 1.21 8.03 -0.69
C THR A 359 0.48 8.65 -1.85
N THR A 360 0.54 8.01 -3.02
CA THR A 360 -0.34 8.35 -4.14
C THR A 360 -1.55 7.41 -4.14
N ILE A 361 -2.76 7.98 -4.13
CA ILE A 361 -3.99 7.21 -4.32
C ILE A 361 -4.47 7.42 -5.76
N ASN A 362 -4.33 6.41 -6.62
CA ASN A 362 -4.94 6.42 -7.94
C ASN A 362 -6.44 6.10 -7.78
N MET A 363 -7.20 7.13 -7.37
CA MET A 363 -8.58 6.97 -6.94
C MET A 363 -9.48 6.41 -8.06
N PRO A 364 -10.28 5.38 -7.76
CA PRO A 364 -11.45 4.97 -8.53
C PRO A 364 -12.39 6.10 -8.90
N LEU A 365 -13.37 5.79 -9.75
CA LEU A 365 -14.46 6.72 -9.99
C LEU A 365 -15.36 6.82 -8.73
N VAL A 366 -15.43 8.02 -8.15
CA VAL A 366 -16.19 8.30 -6.92
C VAL A 366 -17.39 9.20 -7.22
N ARG A 367 -18.56 8.87 -6.67
CA ARG A 367 -19.79 9.64 -6.82
C ARG A 367 -19.75 10.94 -6.02
N THR A 368 -19.21 11.98 -6.64
CA THR A 368 -19.10 13.33 -6.07
C THR A 368 -19.75 14.37 -6.98
N PRO A 369 -20.02 15.60 -6.49
CA PRO A 369 -20.48 16.70 -7.33
C PRO A 369 -19.60 16.96 -8.57
N MET A 370 -18.30 16.63 -8.50
CA MET A 370 -17.36 16.80 -9.62
C MET A 370 -17.73 15.97 -10.86
N ILE A 371 -18.25 14.75 -10.69
CA ILE A 371 -18.59 13.86 -11.82
C ILE A 371 -20.06 13.98 -12.25
N ALA A 372 -20.90 14.65 -11.45
CA ALA A 372 -22.33 14.80 -11.69
C ALA A 372 -22.69 15.36 -13.09
N PRO A 373 -21.92 16.28 -13.71
CA PRO A 373 -22.23 16.77 -15.07
C PRO A 373 -22.05 15.72 -16.19
N THR A 374 -21.51 14.53 -15.89
CA THR A 374 -21.27 13.48 -16.89
C THR A 374 -22.28 12.34 -16.75
N ASN A 375 -23.42 12.47 -17.45
CA ASN A 375 -24.56 11.54 -17.41
C ASN A 375 -24.21 10.05 -17.65
N LEU A 376 -23.10 9.76 -18.33
CA LEU A 376 -22.63 8.38 -18.59
C LEU A 376 -22.32 7.63 -17.29
N TYR A 377 -21.88 8.33 -16.24
CA TYR A 377 -21.44 7.71 -14.99
C TYR A 377 -22.58 7.34 -14.04
N ASN A 378 -23.82 7.69 -14.36
CA ASN A 378 -24.98 7.27 -13.57
C ASN A 378 -25.18 5.76 -13.55
N ASN A 379 -24.65 5.05 -14.55
CA ASN A 379 -24.88 3.62 -14.76
C ASN A 379 -23.63 2.74 -14.60
N VAL A 380 -22.50 3.31 -14.15
CA VAL A 380 -21.27 2.54 -13.86
C VAL A 380 -21.09 2.41 -12.34
N PRO A 381 -20.49 1.30 -11.85
CA PRO A 381 -20.16 1.17 -10.45
C PRO A 381 -19.19 2.27 -10.03
N THR A 382 -19.52 3.00 -8.98
CA THR A 382 -18.74 4.10 -8.43
C THR A 382 -18.62 3.90 -6.93
N LEU A 383 -17.48 4.31 -6.35
CA LEU A 383 -17.36 4.38 -4.90
C LEU A 383 -18.21 5.55 -4.37
N SER A 384 -18.70 5.38 -3.15
CA SER A 384 -19.20 6.48 -2.33
C SER A 384 -18.04 7.37 -1.83
N PRO A 385 -18.31 8.65 -1.50
CA PRO A 385 -17.33 9.50 -0.82
C PRO A 385 -16.78 8.87 0.47
N GLU A 386 -17.60 8.12 1.20
CA GLU A 386 -17.23 7.45 2.45
C GLU A 386 -16.21 6.33 2.21
N GLU A 387 -16.43 5.48 1.20
CA GLU A 387 -15.48 4.44 0.79
C GLU A 387 -14.17 5.05 0.26
N ALA A 388 -14.25 6.18 -0.46
CA ALA A 388 -13.06 6.90 -0.89
C ALA A 388 -12.29 7.49 0.30
N ALA A 389 -13.00 8.02 1.29
CA ALA A 389 -12.42 8.51 2.53
C ALA A 389 -11.78 7.38 3.35
N ASP A 390 -12.31 6.15 3.30
CA ASP A 390 -11.66 4.98 3.91
C ASP A 390 -10.32 4.66 3.25
N LEU A 391 -10.19 4.81 1.93
CA LEU A 391 -8.89 4.68 1.25
C LEU A 391 -7.89 5.75 1.71
N VAL A 392 -8.35 6.99 1.96
CA VAL A 392 -7.52 8.07 2.50
C VAL A 392 -7.10 7.77 3.94
N ALA A 393 -8.00 7.26 4.79
CA ALA A 393 -7.68 6.85 6.15
C ALA A 393 -6.66 5.70 6.16
N GLN A 394 -6.86 4.67 5.34
CA GLN A 394 -5.91 3.56 5.17
C GLN A 394 -4.55 4.03 4.67
N ALA A 395 -4.51 5.01 3.76
CA ALA A 395 -3.26 5.62 3.31
C ALA A 395 -2.50 6.26 4.48
N CYS A 396 -3.20 6.94 5.39
CA CYS A 396 -2.57 7.55 6.57
C CYS A 396 -2.06 6.51 7.58
N ILE A 397 -2.83 5.44 7.81
CA ILE A 397 -2.51 4.37 8.77
C ILE A 397 -1.30 3.56 8.28
N PHE A 398 -1.36 3.06 7.05
CA PHE A 398 -0.38 2.10 6.54
C PHE A 398 0.75 2.75 5.73
N LYS A 399 0.58 4.00 5.29
CA LYS A 399 1.55 4.78 4.51
C LYS A 399 2.11 4.02 3.29
N PRO A 400 1.29 3.31 2.50
CA PRO A 400 1.78 2.62 1.31
C PRO A 400 2.25 3.65 0.28
N VAL A 401 3.30 3.36 -0.49
CA VAL A 401 3.76 4.29 -1.54
C VAL A 401 2.65 4.58 -2.57
N ARG A 402 1.79 3.59 -2.83
CA ARG A 402 0.67 3.70 -3.79
C ARG A 402 -0.54 2.87 -3.38
N VAL A 403 -1.73 3.44 -3.55
CA VAL A 403 -3.02 2.75 -3.48
C VAL A 403 -3.67 2.80 -4.87
N ALA A 404 -3.93 1.63 -5.47
CA ALA A 404 -4.57 1.51 -6.78
C ALA A 404 -5.38 0.22 -6.85
N THR A 405 -6.45 0.21 -7.66
CA THR A 405 -7.25 -1.01 -7.87
C THR A 405 -6.48 -2.04 -8.68
N ARG A 406 -6.84 -3.32 -8.49
CA ARG A 406 -6.27 -4.43 -9.28
C ARG A 406 -6.50 -4.22 -10.78
N LEU A 407 -7.65 -3.66 -11.16
CA LEU A 407 -7.99 -3.35 -12.54
C LEU A 407 -7.09 -2.24 -13.12
N GLY A 408 -6.84 -1.17 -12.36
CA GLY A 408 -5.90 -0.12 -12.78
C GLY A 408 -4.49 -0.65 -12.98
N ILE A 409 -4.01 -1.49 -12.06
CA ILE A 409 -2.69 -2.14 -12.19
C ILE A 409 -2.65 -3.03 -13.44
N ALA A 410 -3.69 -3.84 -13.67
CA ALA A 410 -3.78 -4.67 -14.88
C ALA A 410 -3.77 -3.82 -16.15
N GLY A 411 -4.52 -2.71 -16.17
CA GLY A 411 -4.52 -1.74 -17.28
C GLY A 411 -3.13 -1.14 -17.52
N GLN A 412 -2.42 -0.74 -16.46
CA GLN A 412 -1.05 -0.22 -16.56
C GLN A 412 -0.10 -1.25 -17.17
N VAL A 413 -0.17 -2.51 -16.72
CA VAL A 413 0.64 -3.62 -17.24
C VAL A 413 0.30 -3.89 -18.71
N LEU A 414 -0.98 -3.89 -19.09
CA LEU A 414 -1.41 -4.07 -20.47
C LEU A 414 -0.84 -2.96 -21.38
N HIS A 415 -0.92 -1.70 -20.94
CA HIS A 415 -0.33 -0.56 -21.66
C HIS A 415 1.19 -0.70 -21.82
N ALA A 416 1.89 -1.29 -20.84
CA ALA A 416 3.33 -1.50 -20.89
C ALA A 416 3.72 -2.67 -21.81
N LEU A 417 2.97 -3.78 -21.79
CA LEU A 417 3.32 -5.00 -22.53
C LEU A 417 2.82 -4.99 -23.99
N VAL A 418 1.60 -4.49 -24.23
CA VAL A 418 0.93 -4.52 -25.54
C VAL A 418 0.33 -3.16 -25.88
N PRO A 419 1.16 -2.10 -26.01
CA PRO A 419 0.69 -0.72 -26.14
C PRO A 419 -0.27 -0.51 -27.31
N ARG A 420 -0.06 -1.22 -28.44
CA ARG A 420 -0.93 -1.12 -29.63
C ARG A 420 -2.33 -1.67 -29.37
N VAL A 421 -2.45 -2.79 -28.66
CA VAL A 421 -3.74 -3.40 -28.31
C VAL A 421 -4.50 -2.49 -27.34
N ALA A 422 -3.80 -1.98 -26.32
CA ALA A 422 -4.38 -1.04 -25.37
C ALA A 422 -4.87 0.25 -26.06
N GLN A 423 -4.10 0.78 -27.02
CA GLN A 423 -4.49 1.93 -27.83
C GLN A 423 -5.76 1.68 -28.66
N ILE A 424 -5.86 0.51 -29.31
CA ILE A 424 -7.05 0.12 -30.09
C ILE A 424 -8.27 0.03 -29.15
N ALA A 425 -8.15 -0.64 -28.01
CA ALA A 425 -9.24 -0.75 -27.04
C ALA A 425 -9.73 0.63 -26.56
N MET A 426 -8.81 1.55 -26.25
CA MET A 426 -9.15 2.91 -25.84
C MET A 426 -9.77 3.73 -26.98
N ASN A 427 -9.31 3.56 -28.22
CA ASN A 427 -9.90 4.23 -29.38
C ASN A 427 -11.33 3.75 -29.64
N THR A 428 -11.57 2.44 -29.56
CA THR A 428 -12.91 1.85 -29.66
C THR A 428 -13.84 2.42 -28.59
N SER A 429 -13.40 2.46 -27.33
CA SER A 429 -14.16 3.10 -26.24
C SER A 429 -14.45 4.59 -26.51
N PHE A 430 -13.47 5.35 -26.99
CA PHE A 430 -13.63 6.77 -27.34
C PHE A 430 -14.70 7.00 -28.43
N ARG A 431 -14.76 6.11 -29.43
CA ARG A 431 -15.75 6.19 -30.53
C ARG A 431 -17.14 5.76 -30.09
N MET A 432 -17.25 4.81 -29.16
CA MET A 432 -18.53 4.32 -28.62
C MET A 432 -19.25 5.34 -27.72
N PHE A 433 -18.50 6.18 -26.98
CA PHE A 433 -19.07 7.11 -26.01
C PHE A 433 -18.79 8.58 -26.35
N PRO A 434 -19.79 9.37 -26.81
CA PRO A 434 -19.60 10.76 -27.22
C PRO A 434 -19.35 11.73 -26.03
N ASP A 435 -19.05 12.99 -26.36
CA ASP A 435 -18.95 14.06 -25.37
C ASP A 435 -20.30 14.45 -24.77
N SER A 436 -20.29 14.82 -23.48
CA SER A 436 -21.46 15.37 -22.80
C SER A 436 -21.88 16.70 -23.41
N SER A 437 -23.16 17.05 -23.25
CA SER A 437 -23.69 18.36 -23.66
C SER A 437 -22.90 19.53 -23.03
N ALA A 438 -22.53 19.39 -21.75
CA ALA A 438 -21.70 20.36 -21.02
C ALA A 438 -20.30 20.56 -21.67
N ALA A 439 -19.73 19.55 -22.31
CA ALA A 439 -18.45 19.68 -23.00
C ALA A 439 -18.58 20.40 -24.35
N LYS A 440 -19.74 20.34 -25.03
CA LYS A 440 -19.93 20.96 -26.35
C LYS A 440 -20.23 22.48 -26.31
N GLY A 441 -20.40 23.07 -25.13
CA GLY A 441 -20.66 24.52 -25.00
C GLY A 441 -22.03 24.99 -25.50
N ALA A 442 -22.92 24.08 -25.89
CA ALA A 442 -24.28 24.42 -26.32
C ALA A 442 -25.14 24.78 -25.10
N LYS A 443 -25.89 25.89 -25.18
CA LYS A 443 -27.06 26.13 -24.31
C LYS A 443 -27.93 24.88 -24.40
N SER A 444 -28.38 24.38 -23.25
CA SER A 444 -29.13 23.13 -23.14
C SER A 444 -30.34 23.12 -24.08
N ASP A 445 -30.22 22.49 -25.24
CA ASP A 445 -31.38 22.01 -25.97
C ASP A 445 -31.93 20.84 -25.16
N LYS A 446 -32.97 21.12 -24.37
CA LYS A 446 -33.75 20.13 -23.65
C LYS A 446 -34.50 19.28 -24.69
N GLY A 447 -33.86 18.25 -25.25
CA GLY A 447 -34.57 17.36 -26.18
C GLY A 447 -33.83 16.11 -26.63
N THR A 448 -32.53 16.20 -26.94
CA THR A 448 -31.84 15.10 -27.65
C THR A 448 -30.83 14.39 -26.75
N LYS A 449 -31.26 13.28 -26.12
CA LYS A 449 -30.32 12.32 -25.50
C LYS A 449 -29.45 11.73 -26.62
N PRO A 450 -28.10 11.75 -26.52
CA PRO A 450 -27.26 11.02 -27.45
C PRO A 450 -27.66 9.54 -27.43
N GLN A 451 -28.13 9.00 -28.56
CA GLN A 451 -28.38 7.56 -28.70
C GLN A 451 -27.02 6.86 -28.69
N LEU A 452 -26.78 6.04 -27.66
CA LEU A 452 -25.65 5.13 -27.60
C LEU A 452 -25.83 4.05 -28.68
N SER A 453 -24.75 3.65 -29.35
CA SER A 453 -24.79 2.52 -30.28
C SER A 453 -25.20 1.23 -29.56
N ALA A 454 -25.75 0.25 -30.29
CA ALA A 454 -26.14 -1.04 -29.71
C ALA A 454 -24.96 -1.73 -28.99
N GLU A 455 -23.75 -1.59 -29.54
CA GLU A 455 -22.50 -2.08 -28.94
C GLU A 455 -22.16 -1.35 -27.63
N ALA A 456 -22.36 -0.04 -27.57
CA ALA A 456 -22.14 0.75 -26.35
C ALA A 456 -23.14 0.39 -25.24
N VAL A 457 -24.39 0.08 -25.60
CA VAL A 457 -25.41 -0.41 -24.65
C VAL A 457 -25.06 -1.80 -24.12
N ALA A 458 -24.61 -2.71 -24.99
CA ALA A 458 -24.17 -4.05 -24.59
C ALA A 458 -22.95 -4.01 -23.67
N MET A 459 -21.95 -3.18 -24.00
CA MET A 459 -20.75 -2.99 -23.16
C MET A 459 -21.10 -2.37 -21.79
N GLN A 460 -22.04 -1.42 -21.76
CA GLN A 460 -22.53 -0.82 -20.51
C GLN A 460 -23.24 -1.86 -19.61
N GLN A 461 -24.00 -2.79 -20.19
CA GLN A 461 -24.62 -3.90 -19.45
C GLN A 461 -23.58 -4.90 -18.94
N MET A 462 -22.54 -5.19 -19.74
CA MET A 462 -21.46 -6.11 -19.37
C MET A 462 -20.53 -5.54 -18.28
N MET A 463 -20.42 -4.22 -18.18
CA MET A 463 -19.66 -3.53 -17.12
C MET A 463 -20.45 -3.29 -15.83
N ARG A 464 -21.75 -3.64 -15.76
CA ARG A 464 -22.51 -3.56 -14.50
C ARG A 464 -21.91 -4.52 -13.47
N GLY A 465 -21.52 -4.00 -12.32
CA GLY A 465 -20.92 -4.77 -11.21
C GLY A 465 -19.39 -4.85 -11.22
N ILE A 466 -18.71 -4.31 -12.24
CA ILE A 466 -17.24 -4.16 -12.25
C ILE A 466 -16.86 -2.80 -11.68
N HIS A 467 -16.32 -2.78 -10.46
CA HIS A 467 -15.80 -1.57 -9.82
C HIS A 467 -14.41 -1.23 -10.39
N PHE A 468 -14.24 -0.02 -10.95
CA PHE A 468 -13.00 0.45 -11.59
C PHE A 468 -11.98 0.99 -10.61
#